data_AF-A0A926FA31-F1
#
_entry.id   AF-A0A926FA31-F1
#
_cell.length_a   1.000
_cell.length_b   1.000
_cell.length_c   1.000
_cell.angle_alpha   90.00
_cell.angle_beta   90.00
_cell.angle_gamma   90.00
#
_symmetry.space_group_name_H-M   'P 1'
#
loop_
_entity.id
_entity.type
_entity.pdbx_description
1 polymer ?
#
loop_
_entity_poly.entity_id
_entity_poly.type
_entity_poly.pdbx_seq_one_letter_code
_entity_poly.pdbx_strand_id
1 'polypeptide(L)'
;MYTTTKSITWYHIMAAVTFLGVVASMLCYIMWSVVVKKLGAVYATNYIYVIPLVTLFISAIVIDEHITIVALIGSAFILSGVYLAER
;
A
#
# COMPACT_ATOMS: atom_id res chain seq x y z
N MET A 1 -10.18 27.25 28.49
CA MET A 1 -9.00 26.38 28.26
C MET A 1 -9.28 25.24 27.25
N TYR A 2 -10.17 25.42 26.26
CA TYR A 2 -10.50 24.39 25.25
C TYR A 2 -10.21 24.83 23.80
N THR A 3 -9.86 26.10 23.59
CA THR A 3 -9.68 26.70 22.26
C THR A 3 -8.25 26.62 21.74
N THR A 4 -7.24 26.70 22.61
CA THR A 4 -5.82 26.67 22.22
C THR A 4 -5.35 25.26 21.82
N THR A 5 -5.87 24.21 22.45
CA THR A 5 -5.51 22.81 22.16
C THR A 5 -6.01 22.35 20.80
N LYS A 6 -7.26 22.66 20.41
CA LYS A 6 -7.80 22.31 19.10
C LYS A 6 -6.98 22.90 17.95
N SER A 7 -6.56 24.17 18.07
CA SER A 7 -5.76 24.85 17.05
C SER A 7 -4.41 24.15 16.82
N ILE A 8 -3.71 23.78 17.90
CA ILE A 8 -2.45 23.02 17.83
C ILE A 8 -2.65 21.63 17.19
N THR A 9 -3.77 20.96 17.47
CA THR A 9 -4.07 19.64 16.87
C THR A 9 -4.27 19.74 15.35
N TRP A 10 -4.95 20.77 14.85
CA TRP A 10 -5.15 20.96 13.41
C TRP A 10 -3.82 21.17 12.66
N TYR A 11 -2.89 21.94 13.22
CA TYR A 11 -1.58 22.13 12.61
C TYR A 11 -0.78 20.81 12.54
N HIS A 12 -0.82 19.98 13.58
CA HIS A 12 -0.17 18.67 13.55
C HIS A 12 -0.80 17.73 12.51
N ILE A 13 -2.12 17.72 12.39
CA ILE A 13 -2.82 16.89 11.41
C ILE A 13 -2.46 17.36 9.99
N MET A 14 -2.48 18.67 9.74
CA MET A 14 -2.10 19.23 8.44
C MET A 14 -0.64 18.88 8.09
N ALA A 15 0.28 19.02 9.04
CA ALA A 15 1.68 18.63 8.85
C ALA A 15 1.83 17.12 8.60
N ALA A 16 1.11 16.27 9.33
CA ALA A 16 1.14 14.82 9.15
C ALA A 16 0.61 14.39 7.78
N VAL A 17 -0.52 14.95 7.34
CA VAL A 17 -1.10 14.66 6.01
C VAL A 17 -0.20 15.20 4.90
N THR A 18 0.42 16.37 5.06
CA THR A 18 1.40 16.88 4.07
C THR A 18 2.65 16.00 4.03
N PHE A 19 3.14 15.52 5.18
CA PHE A 19 4.29 14.62 5.23
C PHE A 19 3.98 13.26 4.58
N LEU A 20 2.90 12.59 5.00
CA LEU A 20 2.45 11.33 4.42
C LEU A 20 2.10 11.49 2.93
N GLY A 21 1.41 12.57 2.55
CA GLY A 21 1.01 12.82 1.19
C GLY A 21 2.19 13.13 0.27
N VAL A 22 3.07 14.05 0.63
CA VAL A 22 4.15 14.52 -0.25
C VAL A 22 5.38 13.63 -0.12
N VAL A 23 5.90 13.44 1.10
CA VAL A 23 7.16 12.72 1.32
C VAL A 23 6.98 11.23 1.02
N ALA A 24 5.92 10.60 1.52
CA ALA A 24 5.71 9.17 1.27
C ALA A 24 5.41 8.90 -0.22
N SER A 25 4.61 9.74 -0.88
CA SER A 25 4.36 9.57 -2.33
C SER A 25 5.61 9.82 -3.16
N MET A 26 6.42 10.84 -2.84
CA MET A 26 7.68 11.10 -3.54
C MET A 26 8.63 9.91 -3.42
N LEU A 27 8.79 9.37 -2.21
CA LEU A 27 9.58 8.15 -1.99
C LEU A 27 9.03 6.96 -2.75
N CYS A 28 7.71 6.76 -2.76
CA CYS A 28 7.04 5.69 -3.49
C CYS A 28 7.31 5.80 -5.01
N TYR A 29 7.18 7.00 -5.58
CA TYR A 29 7.48 7.23 -6.99
C TYR A 29 8.94 7.00 -7.36
N ILE A 30 9.88 7.42 -6.50
CA ILE A 30 11.31 7.15 -6.71
C ILE A 30 11.56 5.64 -6.69
N MET A 31 11.04 4.94 -5.69
CA MET A 31 11.17 3.48 -5.59
C MET A 31 10.58 2.78 -6.81
N TRP A 32 9.38 3.17 -7.24
CA TRP A 32 8.75 2.67 -8.46
C TRP A 32 9.63 2.91 -9.69
N SER A 33 10.17 4.12 -9.87
CA SER A 33 11.05 4.45 -10.98
C SER A 33 12.33 3.62 -10.99
N VAL A 34 12.93 3.38 -9.82
CA VAL A 34 14.12 2.52 -9.68
C VAL A 34 13.81 1.07 -10.01
N VAL A 35 12.69 0.54 -9.52
CA VAL A 35 12.23 -0.83 -9.79
C VAL A 35 11.98 -1.02 -11.29
N VAL A 36 11.23 -0.11 -11.91
CA VAL A 36 10.97 -0.14 -13.36
C VAL A 36 12.26 -0.01 -14.17
N LYS A 37 13.21 0.83 -13.73
CA LYS A 37 14.51 0.99 -14.44
C LYS A 37 15.41 -0.25 -14.33
N LYS A 38 15.33 -1.02 -13.23
CA LYS A 38 16.14 -2.22 -13.03
C LYS A 38 15.51 -3.48 -13.62
N LEU A 39 14.22 -3.68 -13.41
CA LEU A 39 13.49 -4.91 -13.77
C LEU A 39 12.73 -4.77 -15.09
N GLY A 40 12.46 -3.55 -15.54
CA GLY A 40 11.53 -3.29 -16.64
C GLY A 40 10.07 -3.19 -16.17
N ALA A 41 9.25 -2.43 -16.90
CA ALA A 41 7.87 -2.15 -16.51
C ALA A 41 6.99 -3.41 -16.42
N VAL A 42 7.25 -4.40 -17.27
CA VAL A 42 6.48 -5.66 -17.33
C VAL A 42 6.71 -6.49 -16.06
N TYR A 43 7.97 -6.75 -15.71
CA TYR A 43 8.29 -7.49 -14.49
C TYR A 43 7.85 -6.72 -13.23
N ALA A 44 8.05 -5.40 -13.17
CA ALA A 44 7.61 -4.58 -12.04
C ALA A 44 6.10 -4.64 -11.83
N THR A 45 5.31 -4.60 -12.91
CA THR A 45 3.85 -4.73 -12.86
C THR A 45 3.45 -6.14 -12.42
N ASN A 46 4.19 -7.17 -12.82
CA ASN A 46 3.90 -8.51 -12.33
C ASN A 46 4.08 -8.65 -10.81
N TYR A 47 5.11 -8.00 -10.24
CA TYR A 47 5.29 -7.97 -8.78
C TYR A 47 4.15 -7.26 -8.04
N ILE A 48 3.50 -6.25 -8.65
CA ILE A 48 2.33 -5.59 -8.07
C ILE A 48 1.19 -6.58 -7.83
N TYR A 49 1.06 -7.61 -8.67
CA TYR A 49 -0.02 -8.58 -8.53
C TYR A 49 0.11 -9.50 -7.32
N VAL A 50 1.29 -9.59 -6.72
CA VAL A 50 1.52 -10.32 -5.47
C VAL A 50 1.19 -9.45 -4.25
N ILE A 51 1.04 -8.13 -4.41
CA ILE A 51 0.67 -7.20 -3.34
C ILE A 51 -0.56 -7.65 -2.52
N PRO A 52 -1.69 -8.12 -3.08
CA PRO A 52 -2.82 -8.59 -2.26
C PRO A 52 -2.43 -9.68 -1.24
N LEU A 53 -1.55 -10.62 -1.61
CA LEU A 53 -1.05 -11.62 -0.67
C LEU A 53 -0.16 -11.02 0.40
N VAL A 54 0.76 -10.13 0.01
CA VAL A 54 1.67 -9.45 0.94
C VAL A 54 0.88 -8.60 1.93
N THR A 55 -0.13 -7.87 1.45
CA THR A 55 -1.03 -7.07 2.27
C THR A 55 -1.80 -7.93 3.26
N LEU A 56 -2.34 -9.10 2.86
CA LEU A 56 -2.98 -10.02 3.79
C LEU A 56 -2.03 -10.51 4.88
N PHE A 57 -0.81 -10.88 4.50
CA PHE A 57 0.21 -11.32 5.44
C PHE A 57 0.59 -10.23 6.45
N ILE A 58 0.85 -9.02 5.96
CA ILE A 58 1.21 -7.88 6.81
C ILE A 58 0.03 -7.50 7.71
N SER A 59 -1.19 -7.42 7.18
CA SER A 59 -2.38 -7.13 7.98
C SER A 59 -2.62 -8.17 9.06
N ALA A 60 -2.45 -9.47 8.77
CA ALA A 60 -2.59 -10.53 9.77
C ALA A 60 -1.55 -10.42 10.88
N ILE A 61 -0.31 -10.02 10.57
CA ILE A 61 0.78 -9.89 11.56
C ILE A 61 0.67 -8.60 12.37
N VAL A 62 0.36 -7.47 11.72
CA VAL A 62 0.41 -6.14 12.33
C VAL A 62 -0.88 -5.82 13.09
N ILE A 63 -2.03 -6.25 12.55
CA ILE A 63 -3.35 -5.89 13.08
C ILE A 63 -3.96 -7.04 13.90
N ASP A 64 -3.42 -8.27 13.80
CA ASP A 64 -4.00 -9.50 14.38
C ASP A 64 -5.47 -9.69 13.94
N GLU A 65 -5.81 -9.17 12.75
CA GLU A 65 -7.17 -9.20 12.23
C GLU A 65 -7.50 -10.61 11.73
N HIS A 66 -8.68 -11.12 12.09
CA HIS A 66 -9.18 -12.40 11.57
C HIS A 66 -9.28 -12.34 10.04
N ILE A 67 -8.39 -13.06 9.35
CA ILE A 67 -8.41 -13.17 7.90
C ILE A 67 -9.77 -13.74 7.48
N THR A 68 -10.59 -12.88 6.86
CA THR A 68 -11.92 -13.23 6.43
C THR A 68 -11.83 -14.09 5.17
N ILE A 69 -12.70 -15.11 5.05
CA ILE A 69 -12.77 -16.01 3.88
C ILE A 69 -12.93 -15.21 2.58
N VAL A 70 -13.67 -14.09 2.62
CA VAL A 70 -13.85 -13.18 1.49
C VAL A 70 -12.52 -12.60 0.98
N ALA A 71 -11.62 -12.22 1.89
CA ALA A 71 -10.32 -11.66 1.55
C ALA A 71 -9.39 -12.71 0.91
N LEU A 72 -9.52 -13.97 1.36
CA LEU A 72 -8.79 -15.10 0.82
C LEU A 72 -9.26 -15.46 -0.60
N ILE A 73 -10.59 -15.48 -0.82
CA ILE A 73 -11.19 -15.70 -2.14
C ILE A 73 -10.82 -14.57 -3.11
N GLY A 74 -10.91 -13.31 -2.66
CA GLY A 74 -10.52 -12.16 -3.48
C GLY A 74 -9.05 -12.21 -3.89
N SER A 75 -8.16 -12.60 -2.98
CA SER A 75 -6.73 -12.76 -3.29
C SER A 75 -6.48 -13.90 -4.27
N ALA A 76 -7.15 -15.04 -4.08
CA ALA A 76 -7.08 -16.16 -5.03
C ALA A 76 -7.56 -15.76 -6.43
N PHE A 77 -8.63 -14.96 -6.52
CA PHE A 77 -9.16 -14.47 -7.79
C PHE A 77 -8.17 -13.54 -8.50
N ILE A 78 -7.54 -12.59 -7.79
CA ILE A 78 -6.51 -11.71 -8.36
C ILE A 78 -5.33 -12.52 -8.90
N LEU A 79 -4.79 -13.45 -8.09
CA LEU A 79 -3.68 -14.31 -8.53
C LEU A 79 -4.04 -15.16 -9.74
N SER A 80 -5.27 -15.70 -9.79
CA SER A 80 -5.74 -16.50 -10.92
C SER A 80 -5.83 -15.67 -12.20
N GLY A 81 -6.33 -14.43 -12.11
CA GLY A 81 -6.40 -13.52 -13.25
C GLY A 81 -5.02 -13.12 -13.75
N VAL A 82 -4.06 -12.99 -12.84
CA VAL A 82 -2.68 -12.63 -13.15
C VAL A 82 -1.96 -13.79 -13.82
N TYR A 83 -2.09 -15.00 -13.28
CA TYR A 83 -1.58 -16.20 -13.93
C TYR A 83 -2.10 -16.37 -15.36
N LEU A 84 -3.36 -15.98 -15.61
CA LEU A 84 -3.94 -15.99 -16.95
C LEU A 84 -3.42 -14.85 -17.85
N ALA A 85 -3.15 -13.68 -17.29
CA ALA A 85 -2.67 -12.50 -18.04
C ALA A 85 -1.17 -12.56 -18.35
N GLU A 86 -0.39 -13.27 -17.53
CA GLU A 86 1.04 -13.45 -17.70
C GLU A 86 1.40 -14.66 -18.59
N ARG A 87 0.40 -15.49 -18.92
CA ARG A 87 0.52 -16.62 -19.85
C ARG A 87 0.23 -16.19 -21.29
#